data_AF-Q8NPD0-F1
#
_entry.id   AF-Q8NPD0-F1
#
_cell.length_a   1.000
_cell.length_b   1.000
_cell.length_c   1.000
_cell.angle_alpha   90.00
_cell.angle_beta   90.00
_cell.angle_gamma   90.00
#
_symmetry.space_group_name_H-M   'P 1'
#
loop_
_entity.id
_entity.type
_entity.pdbx_description
1 polymer ?
#
loop_
_entity_poly.entity_id
_entity_poly.type
_entity_poly.pdbx_seq_one_letter_code
_entity_poly.pdbx_strand_id
1 'polypeptide(L)'
;MKINRSSYYKWKKTALTRKKLLLSDAVLGAKIKSIFTKERGCYGAKRITAELNDGPGTTTPVNHKRVARVMSSMKLVGFTKKRKVITTIPAAVKPVFPDLVKRQFNALAANEVYVGDITYLPIADGSNMYLTTVIDCYS
;
A
#
# COMPACT_ATOMS: atom_id res chain seq x y z
N MET A 1 19.23 -21.01 -23.80
CA MET A 1 18.71 -20.78 -22.43
C MET A 1 19.46 -21.71 -21.48
N LYS A 2 20.30 -21.20 -20.57
CA LYS A 2 21.07 -22.04 -19.61
C LYS A 2 20.22 -22.29 -18.35
N ILE A 3 19.62 -23.48 -18.23
CA ILE A 3 18.87 -23.94 -17.03
C ILE A 3 19.61 -25.13 -16.42
N ASN A 4 19.73 -25.19 -15.09
CA ASN A 4 20.26 -26.38 -14.41
C ASN A 4 19.38 -27.62 -14.70
N ARG A 5 20.01 -28.73 -15.06
CA ARG A 5 19.36 -30.02 -15.36
C ARG A 5 18.43 -30.47 -14.22
N SER A 6 18.84 -30.29 -12.97
CA SER A 6 18.01 -30.65 -11.80
C SER A 6 16.71 -29.84 -11.72
N SER A 7 16.76 -28.54 -12.02
CA SER A 7 15.58 -27.67 -12.07
C SER A 7 14.61 -28.09 -13.16
N TYR A 8 15.12 -28.45 -14.35
CA TYR A 8 14.29 -28.93 -15.46
C TYR A 8 13.53 -30.20 -15.09
N TYR A 9 14.23 -31.22 -14.57
CA TYR A 9 13.56 -32.47 -14.21
C TYR A 9 12.63 -32.32 -13.00
N LYS A 10 12.93 -31.43 -12.04
CA LYS A 10 11.98 -31.07 -10.97
C LYS A 10 10.72 -30.42 -11.53
N TRP A 11 10.84 -29.47 -12.45
CA TRP A 11 9.70 -28.83 -13.11
C TRP A 11 8.85 -29.83 -13.91
N LYS A 12 9.50 -30.74 -14.64
CA LYS A 12 8.83 -31.82 -15.39
C LYS A 12 8.11 -32.79 -14.45
N LYS A 13 8.77 -33.26 -13.39
CA LYS A 13 8.21 -34.20 -12.40
C LYS A 13 7.02 -33.61 -11.64
N THR A 14 7.04 -32.31 -11.36
CA THR A 14 5.97 -31.62 -10.60
C THR A 14 4.82 -31.10 -11.48
N ALA A 15 4.80 -31.41 -12.80
CA ALA A 15 3.78 -30.91 -13.71
C ALA A 15 2.35 -31.25 -13.28
N LEU A 16 2.10 -32.50 -12.85
CA LEU A 16 0.79 -32.92 -12.35
C LEU A 16 0.38 -32.18 -11.08
N THR A 17 1.31 -31.99 -10.14
CA THR A 17 1.07 -31.22 -8.91
C THR A 17 0.70 -29.77 -9.22
N ARG A 18 1.42 -29.13 -10.16
CA ARG A 18 1.11 -27.76 -10.60
C ARG A 18 -0.28 -27.67 -11.24
N LYS A 19 -0.65 -28.64 -12.08
CA LYS A 19 -2.00 -28.71 -12.68
C LYS A 19 -3.08 -28.86 -11.60
N LYS A 20 -2.86 -29.72 -10.60
CA LYS A 20 -3.78 -29.90 -9.46
C LYS A 20 -3.92 -28.62 -8.63
N LEU A 21 -2.81 -27.92 -8.36
CA LEU A 21 -2.83 -26.64 -7.65
C LEU A 21 -3.59 -25.57 -8.43
N LEU A 22 -3.42 -25.51 -9.75
CA LEU A 22 -4.12 -24.55 -10.60
C LEU A 22 -5.64 -24.78 -10.60
N LEU A 23 -6.07 -26.05 -10.66
CA LEU A 23 -7.49 -26.40 -10.51
C LEU A 23 -8.02 -26.04 -9.11
N SER A 24 -7.24 -26.34 -8.06
CA SER A 24 -7.62 -25.99 -6.69
C SER A 24 -7.71 -24.47 -6.48
N ASP A 25 -6.82 -23.70 -7.08
CA ASP A 25 -6.85 -22.24 -7.04
C ASP A 25 -8.02 -21.67 -7.84
N ALA A 26 -8.44 -22.30 -8.95
CA ALA A 26 -9.64 -21.90 -9.68
C ALA A 26 -10.91 -22.06 -8.84
N VAL A 27 -11.03 -23.19 -8.13
CA VAL A 27 -12.15 -23.44 -7.20
C VAL A 27 -12.13 -22.41 -6.05
N LEU A 28 -10.96 -22.17 -5.47
CA LEU A 28 -10.80 -21.14 -4.44
C LEU A 28 -11.14 -19.74 -4.97
N GLY A 29 -10.72 -19.42 -6.19
CA GLY A 29 -10.99 -18.15 -6.86
C GLY A 29 -12.49 -17.90 -7.07
N ALA A 30 -13.28 -18.93 -7.40
CA ALA A 30 -14.73 -18.81 -7.50
C ALA A 30 -15.36 -18.43 -6.16
N LYS A 31 -14.94 -19.06 -5.05
CA LYS A 31 -15.40 -18.73 -3.69
C LYS A 31 -15.00 -17.31 -3.29
N ILE A 32 -13.73 -16.94 -3.53
CA ILE A 32 -13.21 -15.59 -3.29
C ILE A 32 -14.04 -14.55 -4.04
N LYS A 33 -14.34 -14.78 -5.32
CA LYS A 33 -15.11 -13.84 -6.15
C LYS A 33 -16.56 -13.69 -5.66
N SER A 34 -17.18 -14.78 -5.21
CA SER A 34 -18.52 -14.76 -4.62
C SER A 34 -18.55 -13.85 -3.38
N ILE A 35 -17.64 -14.08 -2.42
CA ILE A 35 -17.52 -13.26 -1.21
C ILE A 35 -17.20 -11.81 -1.57
N PHE A 36 -16.23 -11.59 -2.45
CA PHE A 36 -15.84 -10.24 -2.87
C PHE A 36 -17.01 -9.46 -3.48
N THR A 37 -17.85 -10.12 -4.29
CA THR A 37 -19.02 -9.49 -4.92
C THR A 37 -20.13 -9.24 -3.91
N LYS A 38 -20.41 -10.19 -3.00
CA LYS A 38 -21.35 -10.04 -1.88
C LYS A 38 -21.01 -8.80 -1.03
N GLU A 39 -19.73 -8.60 -0.76
CA GLU A 39 -19.19 -7.49 0.04
C GLU A 39 -18.88 -6.23 -0.79
N ARG A 40 -19.44 -6.12 -2.00
CA ARG A 40 -19.32 -4.95 -2.90
C ARG A 40 -17.87 -4.54 -3.20
N GLY A 41 -16.95 -5.49 -3.20
CA GLY A 41 -15.52 -5.28 -3.43
C GLY A 41 -14.74 -4.65 -2.27
N CYS A 42 -15.35 -4.53 -1.09
CA CYS A 42 -14.70 -3.90 0.07
C CYS A 42 -13.65 -4.79 0.72
N TYR A 43 -13.80 -6.12 0.65
CA TYR A 43 -12.98 -7.03 1.43
C TYR A 43 -11.64 -7.34 0.74
N GLY A 44 -10.55 -7.10 1.47
CA GLY A 44 -9.21 -7.55 1.11
C GLY A 44 -8.93 -8.99 1.56
N ALA A 45 -7.74 -9.50 1.22
CA ALA A 45 -7.36 -10.89 1.47
C ALA A 45 -7.59 -11.38 2.89
N LYS A 46 -7.28 -10.57 3.92
CA LYS A 46 -7.49 -10.95 5.33
C LYS A 46 -8.96 -11.17 5.67
N ARG A 47 -9.85 -10.26 5.24
CA ARG A 47 -11.30 -10.37 5.52
C ARG A 47 -11.94 -11.50 4.74
N ILE A 48 -11.57 -11.70 3.47
CA ILE A 48 -12.00 -12.86 2.69
C ILE A 48 -11.51 -14.16 3.32
N THR A 49 -10.30 -14.19 3.87
CA THR A 49 -9.78 -15.39 4.56
C THR A 49 -10.59 -15.73 5.80
N ALA A 50 -10.97 -14.73 6.60
CA ALA A 50 -11.86 -14.93 7.75
C ALA A 50 -13.21 -15.51 7.30
N GLU A 51 -13.89 -14.86 6.35
CA GLU A 51 -15.18 -15.33 5.81
C GLU A 51 -15.10 -16.75 5.23
N LEU A 52 -14.01 -17.09 4.53
CA LEU A 52 -13.79 -18.44 3.99
C LEU A 52 -13.61 -19.49 5.08
N ASN A 53 -13.07 -19.12 6.24
CA ASN A 53 -12.79 -20.03 7.34
C ASN A 53 -13.94 -20.14 8.35
N ASP A 54 -14.80 -19.13 8.40
CA ASP A 54 -15.97 -19.07 9.30
C ASP A 54 -17.21 -19.77 8.70
N GLY A 55 -17.17 -20.15 7.42
CA GLY A 55 -18.29 -20.81 6.73
C GLY A 55 -18.56 -22.26 7.20
N PRO A 56 -19.83 -22.71 7.20
CA PRO A 56 -20.18 -24.08 7.58
C PRO A 56 -19.55 -25.10 6.63
N GLY A 57 -18.95 -26.16 7.20
CA GLY A 57 -18.26 -27.20 6.45
C GLY A 57 -16.77 -26.94 6.18
N THR A 58 -16.17 -25.96 6.84
CA THR A 58 -14.72 -25.71 6.75
C THR A 58 -13.93 -26.72 7.60
N THR A 59 -13.45 -27.79 6.97
CA THR A 59 -12.57 -28.77 7.63
C THR A 59 -11.09 -28.36 7.61
N THR A 60 -10.68 -27.51 6.66
CA THR A 60 -9.28 -27.07 6.50
C THR A 60 -9.19 -25.57 6.27
N PRO A 61 -8.63 -24.81 7.24
CA PRO A 61 -8.46 -23.37 7.10
C PRO A 61 -7.55 -23.00 5.91
N VAL A 62 -7.91 -21.95 5.19
CA VAL A 62 -7.12 -21.41 4.09
C VAL A 62 -6.17 -20.32 4.60
N ASN A 63 -4.91 -20.38 4.19
CA ASN A 63 -3.92 -19.36 4.54
C ASN A 63 -4.16 -18.05 3.75
N HIS A 64 -4.14 -16.91 4.44
CA HIS A 64 -4.32 -15.59 3.84
C HIS A 64 -3.33 -15.24 2.72
N LYS A 65 -2.10 -15.79 2.75
CA LYS A 65 -1.12 -15.63 1.67
C LYS A 65 -1.59 -16.28 0.37
N ARG A 66 -2.23 -17.45 0.47
CA ARG A 66 -2.81 -18.15 -0.69
C ARG A 66 -3.98 -17.34 -1.25
N VAL A 67 -4.86 -16.85 -0.39
CA VAL A 67 -5.99 -15.97 -0.78
C VAL A 67 -5.46 -14.72 -1.48
N ALA A 68 -4.47 -14.03 -0.92
CA ALA A 68 -3.86 -12.85 -1.52
C ALA A 68 -3.28 -13.12 -2.91
N ARG A 69 -2.57 -14.24 -3.09
CA ARG A 69 -2.03 -14.64 -4.40
C ARG A 69 -3.12 -14.87 -5.44
N VAL A 70 -4.20 -15.57 -5.07
CA VAL A 70 -5.33 -15.85 -5.99
C VAL A 70 -6.11 -14.57 -6.30
N MET A 71 -6.36 -13.71 -5.31
CA MET A 71 -6.95 -12.39 -5.55
C MET A 71 -6.13 -11.56 -6.53
N SER A 72 -4.79 -11.54 -6.36
CA SER A 72 -3.88 -10.82 -7.25
C SER A 72 -3.94 -11.35 -8.69
N SER A 73 -3.96 -12.68 -8.89
CA SER A 73 -4.10 -13.26 -10.24
C SER A 73 -5.44 -12.93 -10.90
N MET A 74 -6.47 -12.63 -10.10
CA MET A 74 -7.80 -12.21 -10.57
C MET A 74 -7.97 -10.68 -10.61
N LYS A 75 -6.91 -9.91 -10.30
CA LYS A 75 -6.94 -8.45 -10.18
C LYS A 75 -8.00 -7.92 -9.20
N LEU A 76 -8.30 -8.67 -8.14
CA LEU A 76 -9.22 -8.26 -7.09
C LEU A 76 -8.46 -7.51 -5.98
N VAL A 77 -8.87 -6.29 -5.70
CA VAL A 77 -8.28 -5.44 -4.65
C VAL A 77 -9.38 -4.94 -3.74
N GLY A 78 -9.29 -5.28 -2.46
CA GLY A 78 -10.22 -4.79 -1.45
C GLY A 78 -10.01 -3.32 -1.16
N PHE A 79 -11.09 -2.59 -0.89
CA PHE A 79 -11.02 -1.20 -0.49
C PHE A 79 -10.31 -1.04 0.87
N THR A 80 -9.35 -0.12 0.94
CA THR A 80 -8.70 0.29 2.19
C THR A 80 -8.79 1.80 2.31
N LYS A 81 -9.49 2.29 3.34
CA LYS A 81 -9.56 3.73 3.63
C LYS A 81 -8.17 4.19 4.09
N LYS A 82 -7.54 5.09 3.34
CA LYS A 82 -6.35 5.80 3.84
C LYS A 82 -6.76 6.66 5.03
N ARG A 83 -6.03 6.57 6.14
CA ARG A 83 -6.21 7.50 7.28
C ARG A 83 -5.88 8.91 6.78
N LYS A 84 -6.86 9.82 6.79
CA LYS A 84 -6.63 11.24 6.52
C LYS A 84 -6.07 11.84 7.82
N VAL A 85 -4.82 12.27 7.80
CA VAL A 85 -4.24 13.09 8.87
C VAL A 85 -4.50 14.54 8.48
N ILE A 86 -5.22 15.28 9.33
CA ILE A 86 -5.44 16.71 9.15
C ILE A 86 -4.34 17.40 9.94
N THR A 87 -3.33 17.92 9.24
CA THR A 87 -2.20 18.64 9.86
C THR A 87 -2.53 20.10 10.14
N THR A 88 -3.57 20.65 9.51
CA THR A 88 -3.89 22.07 9.55
C THR A 88 -5.36 22.28 9.90
N ILE A 89 -5.61 23.00 10.98
CA ILE A 89 -6.94 23.52 11.31
C ILE A 89 -7.09 24.84 10.53
N PRO A 90 -8.04 24.96 9.59
CA PRO A 90 -8.23 26.20 8.85
C PRO A 90 -8.71 27.32 9.79
N ALA A 91 -8.06 28.48 9.72
CA ALA A 91 -8.50 29.67 10.43
C ALA A 91 -9.87 30.14 9.88
N ALA A 92 -10.73 30.69 10.76
CA ALA A 92 -12.06 31.18 10.39
C ALA A 92 -12.01 32.35 9.40
N VAL A 93 -10.95 33.15 9.45
CA VAL A 93 -10.64 34.20 8.49
C VAL A 93 -9.23 33.92 7.96
N LYS A 94 -9.10 33.82 6.64
CA LYS A 94 -7.83 33.57 5.97
C LYS A 94 -7.30 34.91 5.41
N PRO A 95 -6.40 35.61 6.11
CA PRO A 95 -5.72 36.74 5.51
C PRO A 95 -4.98 36.26 4.25
N VAL A 96 -5.26 36.90 3.12
CA VAL A 96 -4.55 36.65 1.86
C VAL A 96 -3.36 37.60 1.86
N PHE A 97 -2.17 37.05 2.08
CA PHE A 97 -0.93 37.81 1.95
C PHE A 97 -0.49 37.83 0.48
N PRO A 98 0.05 38.97 0.00
CA PRO A 98 0.65 39.00 -1.33
C PRO A 98 1.84 38.05 -1.40
N ASP A 99 1.95 37.30 -2.50
CA ASP A 99 3.14 36.49 -2.80
C ASP A 99 4.26 37.42 -3.26
N LEU A 100 5.08 37.89 -2.30
CA LEU A 100 6.19 38.81 -2.55
C LEU A 100 7.25 38.21 -3.47
N VAL A 101 7.39 36.88 -3.45
CA VAL A 101 8.41 36.14 -4.21
C VAL A 101 7.84 35.67 -5.55
N LYS A 102 6.52 35.75 -5.77
CA LYS A 102 5.83 35.31 -6.99
C LYS A 102 6.20 33.88 -7.42
N ARG A 103 6.45 33.00 -6.44
CA ARG A 103 7.00 31.63 -6.62
C ARG A 103 8.33 31.57 -7.39
N GLN A 104 9.13 32.63 -7.38
CA GLN A 104 10.48 32.68 -7.97
C GLN A 104 11.53 32.42 -6.89
N PHE A 105 11.98 31.16 -6.76
CA PHE A 105 12.94 30.73 -5.74
C PHE A 105 14.39 30.72 -6.24
N ASN A 106 14.74 31.68 -7.09
CA ASN A 106 16.10 31.89 -7.58
C ASN A 106 16.50 33.34 -7.25
N ALA A 107 17.46 33.52 -6.36
CA ALA A 107 17.96 34.83 -5.95
C ALA A 107 19.12 35.29 -6.85
N LEU A 108 19.26 36.60 -7.06
CA LEU A 108 20.35 37.15 -7.87
C LEU A 108 21.65 37.29 -7.07
N ALA A 109 21.53 37.43 -5.75
CA ALA A 109 22.65 37.43 -4.81
C ALA A 109 22.30 36.66 -3.53
N ALA A 110 23.34 36.25 -2.80
CA ALA A 110 23.18 35.67 -1.47
C ALA A 110 22.47 36.63 -0.51
N ASN A 111 21.73 36.08 0.45
CA ASN A 111 20.98 36.80 1.48
C ASN A 111 19.79 37.64 0.99
N GLU A 112 19.24 37.37 -0.20
CA GLU A 112 18.04 38.05 -0.71
C GLU A 112 16.74 37.28 -0.44
N VAL A 113 16.76 35.96 -0.64
CA VAL A 113 15.58 35.09 -0.47
C VAL A 113 15.99 33.84 0.28
N TYR A 114 15.31 33.57 1.39
CA TYR A 114 15.46 32.33 2.15
C TYR A 114 14.17 31.53 2.12
N VAL A 115 14.30 30.22 1.98
CA VAL A 115 13.19 29.27 2.14
C VAL A 115 13.49 28.40 3.34
N GLY A 116 12.50 28.25 4.22
CA GLY A 116 12.61 27.37 5.36
C GLY A 116 11.45 26.39 5.44
N ASP A 117 11.70 25.27 6.10
CA ASP A 117 10.68 24.29 6.45
C ASP A 117 10.86 23.84 7.90
N ILE A 118 9.76 23.45 8.53
CA ILE A 118 9.75 22.89 9.88
C ILE A 118 9.20 21.47 9.81
N THR A 119 9.99 20.52 10.32
CA THR A 119 9.56 19.13 10.46
C THR A 119 9.63 18.68 11.91
N TYR A 120 8.76 17.75 12.29
CA TYR A 120 8.81 17.10 13.61
C TYR A 120 9.63 15.81 13.53
N LEU A 121 10.46 15.58 14.53
CA LEU A 121 11.26 14.37 14.69
C LEU A 121 10.78 13.65 15.96
N PRO A 122 10.13 12.49 15.84
CA PRO A 122 9.72 11.72 17.01
C PRO A 122 10.96 11.19 17.72
N ILE A 123 11.00 11.32 19.05
CA ILE A 123 12.10 10.80 19.88
C ILE A 123 11.63 9.69 20.81
N ALA A 124 12.59 8.94 21.36
CA ALA A 124 12.34 7.65 22.02
C ALA A 124 11.44 7.73 23.27
N ASP A 125 11.36 8.90 23.92
CA ASP A 125 10.49 9.16 25.07
C ASP A 125 9.01 9.43 24.68
N GLY A 126 8.69 9.39 23.39
CA GLY A 126 7.36 9.63 22.86
C GLY A 126 7.02 11.10 22.61
N SER A 127 7.95 12.02 22.89
CA SER A 127 7.81 13.43 22.53
C SER A 127 8.33 13.72 21.12
N ASN A 128 8.13 14.95 20.64
CA ASN A 128 8.61 15.40 19.33
C ASN A 128 9.64 16.53 19.51
N MET A 129 10.78 16.41 18.84
CA MET A 129 11.66 17.54 18.56
C MET A 129 11.18 18.27 17.30
N TYR A 130 11.49 19.55 17.18
CA TYR A 130 11.17 20.36 16.01
C TYR A 130 12.46 20.76 15.33
N LEU A 131 12.63 20.34 14.07
CA LEU A 131 13.76 20.72 13.24
C LEU A 131 13.30 21.80 12.27
N THR A 132 13.98 22.95 12.33
CA THR A 132 13.81 24.03 11.36
C THR A 132 15.02 24.04 10.43
N THR A 133 14.75 24.11 9.14
CA THR A 133 15.78 24.30 8.11
C THR A 133 15.57 25.66 7.44
N VAL A 134 16.67 26.30 7.05
CA VAL A 134 16.67 27.54 6.27
C VAL A 134 17.73 27.39 5.18
N ILE A 135 17.35 27.64 3.95
CA ILE A 135 18.19 27.55 2.75
C ILE A 135 18.16 28.90 2.04
N ASP A 136 19.34 29.40 1.68
CA ASP A 136 19.48 30.56 0.79
C ASP A 136 19.16 30.12 -0.66
N CYS A 137 18.28 30.86 -1.34
CA CYS A 137 17.87 30.59 -2.71
C CYS A 137 18.88 31.05 -3.78
N TYR A 138 20.05 31.54 -3.38
CA TYR A 138 21.17 31.80 -4.28
C TYR A 138 21.95 30.50 -4.57
N SER A 139 22.06 30.13 -5.86
CA SER A 139 22.72 28.91 -6.35
C SER A 139 23.70 29.19 -7.48
#